data_AF-A0A645H227-F1
#
_entry.id   AF-A0A645H227-F1
#
_cell.length_a   1.000
_cell.length_b   1.000
_cell.length_c   1.000
_cell.angle_alpha   90.00
_cell.angle_beta   90.00
_cell.angle_gamma   90.00
#
_symmetry.space_group_name_H-M   'P 1'
#
loop_
_entity.id
_entity.type
_entity.pdbx_description
1 polymer ?
#
loop_
_entity_poly.entity_id
_entity_poly.type
_entity_poly.pdbx_seq_one_letter_code
_entity_poly.pdbx_strand_id
1 'polypeptide(L)'
;MDASRVSAPDAEVEKRFGSARVVYIAGAMIFANTQAVEAIPAGIPDECDTVLFSMRGVSYLDVSCAQAFEGVVKQLLGRDLRIGICGLSGETRKTLDRSGITALIGEENIHWSIDRILTQECGCDA
;
A
#
# COMPACT_ATOMS: atom_id res chain seq x y z
N MET A 1 -6.16 19.47 -12.25
CA MET A 1 -5.56 18.99 -10.99
C MET A 1 -4.59 17.90 -11.39
N ASP A 2 -3.29 18.14 -11.22
CA ASP A 2 -2.22 17.30 -11.77
C ASP A 2 -2.15 15.92 -11.09
N ALA A 3 -2.38 14.88 -11.89
CA ALA A 3 -2.43 13.48 -11.49
C ALA A 3 -1.08 12.76 -11.65
N SER A 4 0.03 13.41 -11.33
CA SER A 4 1.35 12.84 -11.59
C SER A 4 2.40 13.32 -10.60
N ARG A 5 2.44 12.66 -9.44
CA ARG A 5 3.66 12.53 -8.62
C ARG A 5 3.82 11.09 -8.17
N VAL A 6 4.04 10.20 -9.14
CA VAL A 6 4.78 8.95 -8.90
C VAL A 6 6.21 9.39 -8.58
N SER A 7 6.48 9.64 -7.29
CA SER A 7 7.81 10.01 -6.83
C SER A 7 8.73 8.80 -6.95
N ALA A 8 9.96 9.06 -7.39
CA ALA A 8 10.99 8.09 -7.70
C ALA A 8 11.13 6.97 -6.64
N PRO A 9 11.43 5.73 -7.06
CA PRO A 9 11.57 4.61 -6.14
C PRO A 9 12.73 4.88 -5.17
N ASP A 10 12.46 4.75 -3.88
CA ASP A 10 13.49 4.64 -2.85
C ASP A 10 14.33 3.39 -3.17
N ALA A 11 15.48 3.60 -3.82
CA ALA A 11 16.39 2.57 -4.33
C ALA A 11 16.87 1.55 -3.28
N GLU A 12 16.58 1.79 -2.00
CA GLU A 12 16.90 0.92 -0.88
C GLU A 12 15.88 -0.22 -0.70
N VAL A 13 14.61 0.01 -1.06
CA VAL A 13 13.56 -1.02 -1.04
C VAL A 13 13.72 -1.98 -2.21
N GLU A 14 13.99 -1.44 -3.40
CA GLU A 14 14.28 -2.23 -4.62
C GLU A 14 15.55 -3.09 -4.48
N LYS A 15 16.53 -2.64 -3.68
CA LYS A 15 17.76 -3.41 -3.42
C LYS A 15 17.56 -4.59 -2.47
N ARG A 16 16.59 -4.51 -1.56
CA ARG A 16 16.40 -5.49 -0.47
C ARG A 16 15.31 -6.51 -0.79
N PHE A 17 14.29 -6.09 -1.52
CA PHE A 17 13.29 -6.96 -2.13
C PHE A 17 13.45 -6.80 -3.64
N GLY A 18 14.22 -7.69 -4.28
CA GLY A 18 14.64 -7.55 -5.70
C GLY A 18 13.51 -7.42 -6.72
N SER A 19 12.26 -7.61 -6.29
CA SER A 19 11.01 -7.59 -7.03
C SER A 19 9.93 -6.69 -6.39
N ALA A 20 10.20 -5.99 -5.27
CA ALA A 20 9.15 -5.19 -4.61
C ALA A 20 8.87 -3.87 -5.32
N ARG A 21 7.63 -3.39 -5.17
CA ARG A 21 7.19 -2.07 -5.63
C ARG A 21 6.58 -1.28 -4.49
N VAL A 22 7.00 -0.02 -4.37
CA VAL A 22 6.40 0.92 -3.41
C VAL A 22 5.45 1.85 -4.16
N VAL A 23 4.21 1.91 -3.70
CA VAL A 23 3.17 2.82 -4.22
C VAL A 23 2.92 3.90 -3.19
N TYR A 24 3.24 5.14 -3.54
CA TYR A 24 2.99 6.29 -2.67
C TYR A 24 1.61 6.88 -2.98
N ILE A 25 0.76 6.94 -1.95
CA ILE A 25 -0.55 7.56 -2.02
C ILE A 25 -0.54 8.81 -1.15
N ALA A 26 -0.90 9.94 -1.75
CA ALA A 26 -0.93 11.23 -1.08
C ALA A 26 -2.13 12.06 -1.51
N GLY A 27 -2.59 12.94 -0.62
CA GLY A 27 -3.80 13.75 -0.79
C GLY A 27 -5.05 13.05 -0.27
N ALA A 28 -6.21 13.62 -0.59
CA ALA A 28 -7.50 13.05 -0.18
C ALA A 28 -7.86 11.87 -1.09
N MET A 29 -8.15 10.72 -0.50
CA MET A 29 -8.73 9.55 -1.17
C MET A 29 -10.24 9.63 -1.07
N ILE A 30 -10.88 10.05 -2.16
CA ILE A 30 -12.30 10.38 -2.21
C ILE A 30 -12.96 9.73 -3.43
N PHE A 31 -14.28 9.66 -3.45
CA PHE A 31 -15.04 9.08 -4.56
C PHE A 31 -14.56 9.56 -5.95
N ALA A 32 -14.24 10.86 -6.09
CA ALA A 32 -13.81 11.46 -7.34
C ALA A 32 -12.48 10.89 -7.91
N ASN A 33 -11.67 10.18 -7.11
CA ASN A 33 -10.42 9.56 -7.55
C ASN A 33 -10.40 8.03 -7.45
N THR A 34 -11.56 7.38 -7.26
CA THR A 34 -11.70 5.92 -7.26
C THR A 34 -11.08 5.27 -8.49
N GLN A 35 -11.31 5.82 -9.70
CA GLN A 35 -10.70 5.30 -10.94
C GLN A 35 -9.17 5.32 -10.92
N ALA A 36 -8.55 6.35 -10.31
CA ALA A 36 -7.11 6.43 -10.21
C ALA A 36 -6.56 5.36 -9.25
N VAL A 37 -7.30 5.07 -8.17
CA VAL A 37 -6.97 3.97 -7.25
C VAL A 37 -7.13 2.61 -7.94
N GLU A 38 -8.24 2.39 -8.64
CA GLU A 38 -8.53 1.14 -9.36
C GLU A 38 -7.53 0.84 -10.49
N ALA A 39 -6.87 1.87 -11.04
CA ALA A 39 -5.85 1.71 -12.07
C ALA A 39 -4.49 1.22 -11.52
N ILE A 40 -4.26 1.27 -10.20
CA ILE A 40 -2.96 0.94 -9.59
C ILE A 40 -2.44 -0.45 -10.01
N PRO A 41 -3.23 -1.55 -9.98
CA PRO A 41 -2.74 -2.88 -10.33
C PRO A 41 -2.12 -2.99 -11.73
N ALA A 42 -2.58 -2.18 -12.68
CA ALA A 42 -2.07 -2.17 -14.05
C ALA A 42 -0.64 -1.62 -14.15
N GLY A 43 -0.20 -0.83 -13.17
CA GLY A 43 1.17 -0.32 -13.07
C GLY A 43 2.12 -1.26 -12.33
N ILE A 44 1.64 -2.37 -11.77
CA ILE A 44 2.46 -3.33 -11.02
C ILE A 44 2.98 -4.42 -11.99
N PRO A 45 4.31 -4.52 -12.21
CA PRO A 45 4.90 -5.53 -13.10
C PRO A 45 4.57 -6.96 -12.66
N ASP A 46 4.57 -7.90 -13.60
CA ASP A 46 4.22 -9.31 -13.31
C ASP A 46 5.33 -10.05 -12.56
N GLU A 47 6.58 -9.62 -12.69
CA GLU A 47 7.71 -10.13 -11.90
C GLU A 47 7.72 -9.65 -10.44
N CYS A 48 6.76 -8.80 -10.06
CA CYS A 48 6.64 -8.25 -8.72
C CYS A 48 5.97 -9.26 -7.78
N ASP A 49 6.61 -9.60 -6.66
CA ASP A 49 6.02 -10.47 -5.62
C ASP A 49 5.54 -9.70 -4.38
N THR A 50 5.83 -8.41 -4.29
CA THR A 50 5.55 -7.59 -3.10
C THR A 50 5.18 -6.15 -3.46
N VAL A 51 4.06 -5.65 -2.94
CA VAL A 51 3.64 -4.26 -3.07
C VAL A 51 3.51 -3.61 -1.69
N LEU A 52 4.16 -2.45 -1.52
CA LEU A 52 4.09 -1.64 -0.31
C LEU A 52 3.35 -0.34 -0.57
N PHE A 53 2.23 -0.13 0.11
CA PHE A 53 1.47 1.12 0.04
C PHE A 53 1.92 2.09 1.13
N SER A 54 2.56 3.18 0.72
CA SER A 54 2.88 4.30 1.60
C SER A 54 1.74 5.31 1.58
N MET A 55 0.98 5.37 2.67
CA MET A 55 -0.19 6.26 2.83
C MET A 55 0.10 7.47 3.72
N ARG A 56 1.38 7.77 3.97
CA ARG A 56 1.81 8.90 4.83
C ARG A 56 1.25 10.26 4.37
N GLY A 57 1.01 10.41 3.07
CA GLY A 57 0.46 11.64 2.50
C GLY A 57 -1.06 11.70 2.49
N VAL A 58 -1.78 10.65 2.92
CA VAL A 58 -3.24 10.58 2.84
C VAL A 58 -3.86 11.44 3.93
N SER A 59 -4.52 12.53 3.52
CA SER A 59 -5.14 13.48 4.46
C SER A 59 -6.57 13.09 4.84
N TYR A 60 -7.23 12.28 4.03
CA TYR A 60 -8.61 11.83 4.24
C TYR A 60 -8.89 10.58 3.39
N LEU A 61 -9.72 9.66 3.90
CA LEU A 61 -10.17 8.47 3.17
C LEU A 61 -11.67 8.28 3.39
N ASP A 62 -12.46 8.45 2.32
CA ASP A 62 -13.88 8.14 2.34
C ASP A 62 -14.18 6.65 2.12
N VAL A 63 -15.45 6.28 2.34
CA VAL A 63 -15.90 4.89 2.24
C VAL A 63 -15.80 4.37 0.81
N SER A 64 -16.13 5.17 -0.19
CA SER A 64 -16.12 4.74 -1.59
C SER A 64 -14.72 4.46 -2.09
N CYS A 65 -13.76 5.31 -1.73
CA CYS A 65 -12.36 5.13 -2.08
C CYS A 65 -11.72 3.99 -1.28
N ALA A 66 -12.15 3.76 -0.04
CA ALA A 66 -11.77 2.57 0.72
C ALA A 66 -12.26 1.29 0.03
N GLN A 67 -13.50 1.24 -0.45
CA GLN A 67 -14.02 0.08 -1.20
C GLN A 67 -13.27 -0.15 -2.51
N ALA A 68 -12.95 0.91 -3.25
CA ALA A 68 -12.12 0.81 -4.46
C ALA A 68 -10.72 0.25 -4.13
N PHE A 69 -10.11 0.74 -3.05
CA PHE A 69 -8.81 0.27 -2.58
C PHE A 69 -8.86 -1.19 -2.08
N GLU A 70 -9.95 -1.61 -1.43
CA GLU A 70 -10.18 -3.01 -1.07
C GLU A 70 -10.18 -3.92 -2.32
N GLY A 71 -10.81 -3.47 -3.41
CA GLY A 71 -10.80 -4.17 -4.70
C GLY A 71 -9.38 -4.32 -5.26
N VAL A 72 -8.59 -3.25 -5.21
CA VAL A 72 -7.17 -3.25 -5.59
C VAL A 72 -6.37 -4.25 -4.77
N VAL A 73 -6.54 -4.26 -3.44
CA VAL A 73 -5.87 -5.22 -2.54
C VAL A 73 -6.23 -6.64 -2.91
N LYS A 74 -7.52 -6.95 -3.12
CA LYS A 74 -7.96 -8.30 -3.52
C LYS A 74 -7.39 -8.73 -4.86
N GLN A 75 -7.33 -7.81 -5.84
CA GLN A 75 -6.76 -8.11 -7.15
C GLN A 75 -5.26 -8.43 -7.06
N LEU A 76 -4.52 -7.70 -6.24
CA LEU A 76 -3.08 -7.94 -6.03
C LEU A 76 -2.84 -9.24 -5.24
N LEU A 77 -3.63 -9.52 -4.20
CA LEU A 77 -3.57 -10.81 -3.49
C LEU A 77 -3.90 -11.98 -4.42
N GLY A 78 -4.86 -11.81 -5.35
CA GLY A 78 -5.21 -12.83 -6.35
C GLY A 78 -4.13 -13.08 -7.41
N ARG A 79 -3.10 -12.23 -7.48
CA ARG A 79 -1.87 -12.42 -8.28
C ARG A 79 -0.72 -13.01 -7.43
N ASP A 80 -1.01 -13.50 -6.23
CA ASP A 80 -0.04 -14.04 -5.26
C ASP A 80 1.00 -13.02 -4.76
N LEU A 81 0.69 -11.72 -4.79
CA LEU A 81 1.58 -10.69 -4.22
C LEU A 81 1.39 -10.54 -2.71
N ARG A 82 2.50 -10.31 -2.01
CA ARG A 82 2.50 -9.83 -0.62
C ARG A 82 2.18 -8.35 -0.58
N ILE A 83 1.32 -7.93 0.33
CA ILE A 83 0.90 -6.52 0.44
C ILE A 83 1.22 -5.99 1.83
N GLY A 84 1.97 -4.90 1.88
CA GLY A 84 2.21 -4.13 3.11
C GLY A 84 1.61 -2.74 3.02
N ILE A 85 1.15 -2.20 4.14
CA ILE A 85 0.65 -0.82 4.23
C ILE A 85 1.39 -0.07 5.33
N CYS A 86 1.82 1.16 5.06
CA CYS A 86 2.46 1.99 6.07
C CYS A 86 2.04 3.46 6.04
N GLY A 87 2.34 4.18 7.13
CA GLY A 87 2.10 5.62 7.21
C GLY A 87 0.63 6.01 7.41
N LEU A 88 -0.20 5.11 7.94
CA LEU A 88 -1.61 5.39 8.19
C LEU A 88 -1.81 6.42 9.30
N SER A 89 -2.63 7.44 9.05
CA SER A 89 -3.21 8.25 10.11
C SER A 89 -4.19 7.42 10.95
N GLY A 90 -4.49 7.84 12.18
CA GLY A 90 -5.47 7.15 13.03
C GLY A 90 -6.87 7.11 12.43
N GLU A 91 -7.26 8.11 11.63
CA GLU A 91 -8.55 8.12 10.92
C GLU A 91 -8.53 7.20 9.70
N THR A 92 -7.46 7.27 8.90
CA THR A 92 -7.28 6.38 7.73
C THR A 92 -7.31 4.92 8.17
N ARG A 93 -6.59 4.56 9.25
CA ARG A 93 -6.59 3.19 9.80
C ARG A 93 -7.99 2.74 10.18
N LYS A 94 -8.76 3.55 10.92
CA LYS A 94 -10.14 3.20 11.29
C LYS A 94 -11.03 2.95 10.08
N THR A 95 -10.85 3.70 8.98
CA THR A 95 -11.62 3.46 7.75
C THR A 95 -11.17 2.19 7.04
N LEU A 96 -9.88 1.86 7.02
CA LEU A 96 -9.38 0.58 6.53
C LEU A 96 -9.89 -0.61 7.38
N ASP A 97 -9.92 -0.47 8.70
CA ASP A 97 -10.44 -1.49 9.62
C ASP A 97 -11.92 -1.77 9.34
N ARG A 98 -12.73 -0.72 9.22
CA ARG A 98 -14.18 -0.83 8.94
C ARG A 98 -14.47 -1.39 7.54
N SER A 99 -13.57 -1.21 6.58
CA SER A 99 -13.68 -1.81 5.24
C SER A 99 -13.11 -3.23 5.19
N GLY A 100 -12.57 -3.75 6.30
CA GLY A 100 -12.02 -5.10 6.36
C GLY A 100 -10.65 -5.25 5.68
N ILE A 101 -10.06 -4.16 5.18
CA ILE A 101 -8.79 -4.19 4.45
C ILE A 101 -7.65 -4.67 5.36
N THR A 102 -7.64 -4.22 6.61
CA THR A 102 -6.61 -4.62 7.58
C THR A 102 -6.68 -6.11 7.92
N ALA A 103 -7.88 -6.68 7.99
CA ALA A 103 -8.08 -8.11 8.13
C ALA A 103 -7.70 -8.91 6.88
N LEU A 104 -7.88 -8.34 5.67
CA LEU A 104 -7.51 -8.99 4.41
C LEU A 104 -6.00 -9.13 4.24
N ILE A 105 -5.23 -8.10 4.61
CA ILE A 105 -3.77 -8.11 4.47
C ILE A 105 -3.07 -8.71 5.70
N GLY A 106 -3.73 -8.78 6.85
CA GLY A 106 -3.11 -9.15 8.12
C GLY A 106 -2.52 -7.93 8.85
N GLU A 107 -2.83 -7.80 10.15
CA GLU A 107 -2.34 -6.70 10.99
C GLU A 107 -0.81 -6.65 11.06
N GLU A 108 -0.15 -7.81 10.91
CA GLU A 108 1.29 -7.94 10.86
C GLU A 108 1.93 -7.22 9.67
N ASN A 109 1.18 -7.01 8.58
CA ASN A 109 1.63 -6.33 7.37
C ASN A 109 1.34 -4.82 7.39
N ILE A 110 0.81 -4.30 8.51
CA ILE A 110 0.55 -2.88 8.74
C ILE A 110 1.65 -2.32 9.62
N HIS A 111 2.54 -1.52 9.03
CA HIS A 111 3.69 -0.99 9.73
C HIS A 111 3.64 0.54 9.83
N TRP A 112 4.29 1.08 10.85
CA TRP A 112 4.36 2.53 11.02
C TRP A 112 5.29 3.22 10.00
N SER A 113 6.33 2.52 9.52
CA SER A 113 7.25 2.97 8.46
C SER A 113 7.77 1.79 7.63
N ILE A 114 8.15 2.04 6.39
CA ILE A 114 8.79 1.07 5.47
C ILE A 114 10.05 0.47 6.12
N ASP A 115 10.74 1.24 6.96
CA ASP A 115 11.96 0.82 7.67
C ASP A 115 11.78 -0.46 8.51
N ARG A 116 10.58 -0.69 9.06
CA ARG A 116 10.32 -1.89 9.87
C ARG A 116 10.06 -3.14 9.04
N ILE A 117 9.52 -2.99 7.82
CA ILE A 117 9.35 -4.10 6.87
C ILE A 117 10.74 -4.63 6.47
N LEU A 118 11.72 -3.74 6.36
CA LEU A 118 13.11 -4.08 6.01
C LEU A 118 13.89 -4.81 7.13
N THR A 119 13.38 -4.84 8.36
CA THR A 119 14.14 -5.35 9.53
C THR A 119 13.65 -6.72 10.03
N GLN A 120 12.45 -7.17 9.65
CA GLN A 120 11.88 -8.41 10.21
C GLN A 120 12.37 -9.74 9.59
N GLU A 121 13.25 -9.70 8.59
CA GLU A 121 14.00 -10.88 8.12
C GLU A 121 15.51 -10.81 8.45
N CYS A 122 15.88 -10.21 9.57
CA CYS A 122 17.16 -10.54 10.20
C CYS A 122 16.88 -11.34 11.47
N GLY A 123 16.71 -12.66 11.29
CA GLY A 123 16.95 -13.61 12.36
C GLY A 123 18.41 -13.48 12.79
N CYS A 124 18.68 -12.63 13.77
CA CYS A 124 19.89 -12.77 14.56
C CYS A 124 19.66 -13.95 15.50
N ASP A 125 20.11 -15.13 15.07
CA ASP A 125 20.56 -16.17 15.98
C ASP A 125 21.49 -15.53 17.01
N ALA A 126 21.14 -15.67 18.29
CA ALA A 126 22.01 -15.43 19.43
C ALA A 126 21.97 -16.67 20.33
#